data_AF-A0A2M8FAH2-F1
#
_entry.id   AF-A0A2M8FAH2-F1
#
_cell.length_a   1.000
_cell.length_b   1.000
_cell.length_c   1.000
_cell.angle_alpha   90.00
_cell.angle_beta   90.00
_cell.angle_gamma   90.00
#
_symmetry.space_group_name_H-M   'P 1'
#
loop_
_entity.id
_entity.type
_entity.pdbx_description
1 polymer ?
#
loop_
_entity_poly.entity_id
_entity_poly.type
_entity_poly.pdbx_seq_one_letter_code
_entity_poly.pdbx_strand_id
1 'polypeptide(L)'
;MNININFTGIDPTEAIKEYITEKVESLTTFFDHIDSADIDVGMKSQHHQKGSVYYAEFKLQIPGRPSLYLSKEAEDLYKAIDKVKDHMKVELEKVKGKMHQIDREELRDVKGYDADA
;
A
#
# COMPACT_ATOMS: atom_id res chain seq x y z
N MET A 1 4.58 0.42 12.32
CA MET A 1 3.56 0.89 11.37
C MET A 1 2.29 1.25 12.13
N ASN A 2 1.78 2.47 11.96
CA ASN A 2 0.47 2.88 12.49
C ASN A 2 -0.61 2.68 11.41
N ILE A 3 -1.72 2.00 11.74
CA ILE A 3 -2.81 1.72 10.78
C ILE A 3 -4.05 2.52 11.19
N ASN A 4 -4.54 3.37 10.29
CA ASN A 4 -5.79 4.12 10.45
C ASN A 4 -6.82 3.58 9.45
N ILE A 5 -8.00 3.18 9.91
CA ILE A 5 -9.04 2.59 9.05
C ILE A 5 -10.31 3.45 9.12
N ASN A 6 -10.75 3.94 7.97
CA ASN A 6 -11.99 4.68 7.78
C ASN A 6 -13.00 3.83 7.00
N PHE A 7 -14.28 3.96 7.37
CA PHE A 7 -15.39 3.24 6.76
C PHE A 7 -16.39 4.25 6.19
N THR A 8 -16.69 4.14 4.90
CA THR A 8 -17.55 5.09 4.18
C THR A 8 -18.77 4.39 3.60
N GLY A 9 -19.96 4.74 4.09
CA GLY A 9 -21.22 4.18 3.59
C GLY A 9 -21.44 2.70 3.93
N ILE A 10 -20.66 2.15 4.86
CA ILE A 10 -20.79 0.79 5.39
C ILE A 10 -20.58 0.83 6.92
N ASP A 11 -21.20 -0.13 7.62
CA ASP A 11 -21.00 -0.25 9.06
C ASP A 11 -19.66 -0.92 9.38
N PRO A 12 -18.86 -0.35 10.30
CA PRO A 12 -17.63 -1.00 10.75
C PRO A 12 -17.96 -2.25 11.56
N THR A 13 -17.33 -3.37 11.19
CA THR A 13 -17.39 -4.62 11.97
C THR A 13 -15.98 -5.06 12.35
N GLU A 14 -15.86 -5.82 13.44
CA GLU A 14 -14.56 -6.30 13.90
C GLU A 14 -13.90 -7.23 12.86
N ALA A 15 -14.69 -8.09 12.23
CA ALA A 15 -14.21 -8.98 11.16
C ALA A 15 -13.59 -8.20 9.98
N ILE A 16 -14.18 -7.07 9.58
CA ILE A 16 -13.62 -6.25 8.50
C ILE A 16 -12.32 -5.57 8.96
N LYS A 17 -12.26 -5.06 10.20
CA LYS A 17 -11.04 -4.43 10.73
C LYS A 17 -9.89 -5.43 10.84
N GLU A 18 -10.14 -6.62 11.38
CA GLU A 18 -9.17 -7.70 11.49
C GLU A 18 -8.65 -8.08 10.10
N TYR A 19 -9.55 -8.24 9.12
CA TYR A 19 -9.19 -8.57 7.75
C TYR A 19 -8.29 -7.50 7.11
N ILE A 20 -8.68 -6.23 7.21
CA ILE A 20 -7.87 -5.11 6.67
C ILE A 20 -6.50 -5.09 7.34
N THR A 21 -6.47 -5.23 8.67
CA THR A 21 -5.23 -5.22 9.45
C THR A 21 -4.30 -6.35 9.00
N GLU A 22 -4.80 -7.59 8.88
CA GLU A 22 -4.02 -8.73 8.38
C GLU A 22 -3.44 -8.45 6.99
N LYS A 23 -4.26 -7.91 6.07
CA LYS A 23 -3.79 -7.63 4.70
C LYS A 23 -2.76 -6.51 4.66
N VAL A 24 -2.94 -5.46 5.45
CA VAL A 24 -1.98 -4.34 5.53
C VAL A 24 -0.67 -4.81 6.19
N GLU A 25 -0.74 -5.57 7.27
CA GLU A 25 0.44 -6.13 7.94
C GLU A 25 1.22 -7.08 7.03
N SER A 26 0.53 -7.86 6.18
CA SER A 26 1.19 -8.74 5.20
C SER A 26 2.10 -7.99 4.22
N LEU A 27 1.87 -6.68 4.00
CA LEU A 27 2.70 -5.85 3.13
C LEU A 27 4.11 -5.62 3.71
N THR A 28 4.24 -5.67 5.04
CA THR A 28 5.53 -5.51 5.73
C THR A 28 6.52 -6.63 5.40
N THR A 29 6.03 -7.80 4.98
CA THR A 29 6.89 -8.91 4.51
C THR A 29 7.60 -8.58 3.20
N PHE A 30 7.02 -7.73 2.36
CA PHE A 30 7.63 -7.32 1.09
C PHE A 30 8.49 -6.06 1.25
N PHE A 31 8.06 -5.16 2.13
CA PHE A 31 8.74 -3.91 2.43
C PHE A 31 8.50 -3.51 3.89
N ASP A 32 9.54 -3.60 4.70
CA ASP A 32 9.55 -3.40 6.15
C ASP A 32 9.60 -1.92 6.58
N HIS A 33 9.87 -1.00 5.65
CA HIS A 33 10.02 0.44 5.93
C HIS A 33 8.71 1.21 5.70
N ILE A 34 7.62 0.81 6.36
CA ILE A 34 6.32 1.50 6.29
C ILE A 34 6.02 2.21 7.62
N ASP A 35 5.90 3.53 7.59
CA ASP A 35 5.62 4.35 8.79
C ASP A 35 4.15 4.26 9.20
N SER A 36 3.26 4.53 8.26
CA SER A 36 1.82 4.49 8.47
C SER A 36 1.05 4.02 7.24
N ALA A 37 -0.15 3.52 7.51
CA ALA A 37 -1.11 3.11 6.51
C ALA A 37 -2.46 3.78 6.82
N ASP A 38 -2.90 4.67 5.93
CA ASP A 38 -4.26 5.22 5.98
C ASP A 38 -5.13 4.45 4.99
N ILE A 39 -6.17 3.83 5.50
CA ILE A 39 -7.06 2.93 4.77
C ILE A 39 -8.45 3.54 4.75
N ASP A 40 -9.06 3.62 3.57
CA ASP A 40 -10.48 3.96 3.41
C ASP A 40 -11.17 2.83 2.65
N VAL A 41 -12.23 2.29 3.24
CA VAL A 41 -13.03 1.23 2.65
C VAL A 41 -14.50 1.61 2.67
N GLY A 42 -15.23 1.24 1.63
CA GLY A 42 -16.61 1.67 1.56
C GLY A 42 -17.35 1.25 0.30
N MET A 43 -18.50 1.89 0.11
CA MET A 43 -19.34 1.73 -1.06
C MET A 43 -19.58 3.09 -1.70
N LYS A 44 -19.33 3.21 -3.01
CA LYS A 44 -19.69 4.43 -3.77
C LYS A 44 -21.15 4.35 -4.19
N SER A 45 -21.94 5.39 -3.93
CA SER A 45 -23.39 5.36 -4.17
C SER A 45 -23.79 5.56 -5.65
N GLN A 46 -24.57 4.61 -6.17
CA GLN A 46 -25.77 4.77 -7.03
C GLN A 46 -25.72 5.57 -8.36
N HIS A 47 -24.57 5.92 -8.94
CA HIS A 47 -24.54 6.52 -10.29
C HIS A 47 -24.00 5.64 -11.41
N HIS A 48 -23.72 4.37 -11.11
CA HIS A 48 -23.47 3.35 -12.13
C HIS A 48 -24.72 2.49 -12.27
N GLN A 49 -25.26 2.40 -13.48
CA GLN A 49 -26.45 1.60 -13.83
C GLN A 49 -26.24 0.07 -13.68
N LYS A 50 -25.26 -0.36 -12.87
CA LYS A 50 -24.82 -1.74 -12.64
C LYS A 50 -24.35 -1.93 -11.20
N GLY A 51 -25.29 -1.98 -10.26
CA GLY A 51 -25.07 -2.51 -8.91
C GLY A 51 -24.19 -1.67 -7.96
N SER A 52 -24.15 -2.11 -6.70
CA SER A 52 -23.31 -1.56 -5.65
C SER A 52 -21.84 -1.87 -5.92
N VAL A 53 -20.99 -0.84 -6.00
CA VAL A 53 -19.54 -1.01 -6.17
C VAL A 53 -18.86 -0.67 -4.85
N TYR A 54 -18.17 -1.67 -4.28
CA TYR A 54 -17.31 -1.50 -3.12
C TYR A 54 -15.92 -1.02 -3.57
N TYR A 55 -15.26 -0.27 -2.71
CA TYR A 55 -13.90 0.18 -2.94
C TYR A 55 -13.03 -0.02 -1.69
N ALA A 56 -11.73 -0.09 -1.95
CA ALA A 56 -10.69 0.02 -0.94
C ALA A 56 -9.61 0.97 -1.45
N GLU A 57 -9.08 1.79 -0.55
CA GLU A 57 -8.05 2.79 -0.79
C GLU A 57 -6.96 2.67 0.26
N PHE A 58 -5.73 2.42 -0.18
CA PHE A 58 -4.58 2.28 0.71
C PHE A 58 -3.59 3.40 0.41
N LYS A 59 -3.24 4.17 1.44
CA LYS A 59 -2.18 5.17 1.40
C LYS A 59 -1.08 4.78 2.37
N LEU A 60 0.09 4.42 1.85
CA LEU A 60 1.24 4.02 2.65
C LEU A 60 2.28 5.15 2.70
N GLN A 61 2.66 5.57 3.90
CA GLN A 61 3.78 6.47 4.12
C GLN A 61 5.09 5.68 4.20
N ILE A 62 6.07 6.10 3.40
CA ILE A 62 7.40 5.49 3.34
C ILE A 62 8.41 6.56 3.74
N PRO A 63 9.26 6.32 4.77
CA PRO A 63 10.30 7.25 5.18
C PRO A 63 11.18 7.69 4.02
N GLY A 64 11.41 9.01 3.91
CA GLY A 64 12.30 9.57 2.90
C GLY A 64 11.84 9.38 1.45
N ARG A 65 10.58 8.97 1.22
CA ARG A 65 10.02 8.74 -0.12
C ARG A 65 8.60 9.27 -0.24
N PRO A 66 8.12 9.52 -1.47
CA PRO A 66 6.72 9.81 -1.70
C PRO A 66 5.83 8.65 -1.22
N SER A 67 4.68 8.99 -0.64
CA SER A 67 3.69 8.01 -0.24
C SER A 67 3.13 7.24 -1.44
N LEU A 68 2.86 5.96 -1.26
CA LEU A 68 2.14 5.16 -2.24
C LEU A 68 0.63 5.29 -2.00
N TYR A 69 -0.13 5.43 -3.08
CA TYR A 69 -1.59 5.52 -3.04
C TYR A 69 -2.19 4.63 -4.11
N LEU A 70 -3.13 3.76 -3.72
CA LEU A 70 -3.88 2.92 -4.65
C LEU A 70 -5.34 2.80 -4.23
N SER A 71 -6.23 2.86 -5.22
CA SER A 71 -7.68 2.65 -5.09
C SER A 71 -8.12 1.53 -6.02
N LYS A 72 -8.93 0.59 -5.53
CA LYS A 72 -9.55 -0.46 -6.36
C LYS A 72 -11.01 -0.65 -6.01
N GLU A 73 -11.77 -1.03 -7.03
CA GLU A 73 -13.18 -1.31 -6.96
C GLU A 73 -13.49 -2.78 -7.24
N ALA A 74 -14.53 -3.29 -6.60
CA ALA A 74 -15.04 -4.64 -6.81
C ALA A 74 -16.53 -4.76 -6.42
N GLU A 75 -17.14 -5.87 -6.83
CA GLU A 75 -18.51 -6.24 -6.46
C GLU A 75 -18.66 -6.65 -4.99
N ASP A 76 -17.54 -6.86 -4.29
CA ASP A 76 -17.46 -7.28 -2.89
C ASP A 76 -16.29 -6.54 -2.21
N LEU A 77 -16.48 -6.19 -0.93
CA LEU A 77 -15.51 -5.41 -0.17
C LEU A 77 -14.17 -6.13 0.03
N TYR A 78 -14.21 -7.42 0.37
CA TYR A 78 -13.02 -8.22 0.60
C TYR A 78 -12.21 -8.35 -0.70
N LYS A 79 -12.90 -8.55 -1.83
CA LYS A 79 -12.26 -8.52 -3.16
C LYS A 79 -11.61 -7.18 -3.47
N ALA A 80 -12.22 -6.05 -3.09
CA ALA A 80 -11.61 -4.73 -3.29
C ALA A 80 -10.32 -4.60 -2.47
N ILE A 81 -10.35 -5.01 -1.19
CA ILE A 81 -9.19 -5.01 -0.29
C ILE A 81 -8.05 -5.87 -0.87
N ASP A 82 -8.35 -7.09 -1.30
CA ASP A 82 -7.36 -8.01 -1.88
C ASP A 82 -6.70 -7.43 -3.14
N LYS A 83 -7.51 -6.86 -4.04
CA LYS A 83 -7.00 -6.19 -5.24
C LYS A 83 -6.06 -5.05 -4.89
N VAL A 84 -6.39 -4.20 -3.92
CA VAL A 84 -5.47 -3.12 -3.50
C VAL A 84 -4.19 -3.70 -2.95
N LYS A 85 -4.27 -4.68 -2.04
CA LYS A 85 -3.12 -5.32 -1.42
C LYS A 85 -2.17 -5.95 -2.46
N ASP A 86 -2.70 -6.65 -3.46
CA ASP A 86 -1.87 -7.29 -4.49
C ASP A 86 -1.17 -6.27 -5.40
N HIS A 87 -1.87 -5.20 -5.77
CA HIS A 87 -1.25 -4.11 -6.53
C HIS A 87 -0.24 -3.32 -5.68
N MET A 88 -0.51 -3.13 -4.38
CA MET A 88 0.38 -2.42 -3.47
C MET A 88 1.69 -3.18 -3.27
N LYS A 89 1.64 -4.51 -3.18
CA LYS A 89 2.83 -5.36 -3.18
C LYS A 89 3.75 -5.05 -4.36
N VAL A 90 3.20 -4.99 -5.58
CA VAL A 90 3.97 -4.71 -6.80
C VAL A 90 4.63 -3.33 -6.75
N GLU A 91 3.91 -2.31 -6.26
CA GLU A 91 4.48 -0.97 -6.10
C GLU A 91 5.59 -0.93 -5.04
N LEU A 92 5.42 -1.62 -3.92
CA LEU A 92 6.45 -1.74 -2.87
C LEU A 92 7.70 -2.45 -3.38
N GLU A 93 7.56 -3.52 -4.17
CA GLU A 93 8.69 -4.21 -4.79
C GLU A 93 9.47 -3.28 -5.75
N LYS A 94 8.78 -2.41 -6.50
CA LYS A 94 9.45 -1.39 -7.34
C LYS A 94 10.21 -0.38 -6.50
N VAL A 95 9.62 0.09 -5.39
CA VAL A 95 10.28 1.02 -4.45
C VAL A 95 11.55 0.38 -3.89
N LYS A 96 11.47 -0.86 -3.42
CA LYS A 96 12.60 -1.65 -2.91
C LYS A 96 13.70 -1.83 -3.96
N GLY A 97 13.32 -2.19 -5.19
CA GLY A 97 14.26 -2.34 -6.30
C GLY A 97 15.04 -1.06 -6.59
N LYS A 98 14.37 0.09 -6.57
CA LYS A 98 15.03 1.40 -6.73
C LYS A 98 15.99 1.75 -5.58
N MET A 99 15.70 1.34 -4.33
CA MET A 99 16.63 1.52 -3.20
C MET A 99 17.94 0.79 -3.47
N HIS A 100 17.84 -0.51 -3.77
CA HIS A 100 19.02 -1.32 -4.03
C HIS A 100 19.85 -0.88 -5.23
N GLN A 101 19.23 -0.22 -6.21
CA GLN A 101 19.97 0.38 -7.32
C GLN A 101 20.79 1.60 -6.87
N ILE A 102 20.16 2.53 -6.14
CA ILE A 102 20.83 3.74 -5.62
C ILE A 102 21.99 3.35 -4.70
N ASP A 103 21.76 2.44 -3.75
CA ASP A 103 22.80 1.98 -2.82
C ASP A 103 24.01 1.40 -3.56
N ARG A 104 23.77 0.69 -4.67
CA ARG A 104 24.84 0.09 -5.49
C ARG A 104 25.62 1.14 -6.27
N GLU A 105 24.96 2.19 -6.77
CA GLU A 105 25.59 3.29 -7.48
C GLU A 105 26.47 4.11 -6.52
N GLU A 106 25.96 4.48 -5.34
CA GLU A 106 26.73 5.22 -4.33
C GLU A 106 27.98 4.44 -3.86
N LEU A 107 27.85 3.13 -3.61
CA LEU A 107 28.98 2.28 -3.23
C LEU A 107 30.06 2.17 -4.32
N ARG A 108 29.71 2.34 -5.60
CA ARG A 108 30.69 2.34 -6.70
C ARG A 108 31.46 3.64 -6.74
N ASP A 109 30.77 4.77 -6.56
CA ASP A 109 31.41 6.08 -6.60
C ASP A 109 32.44 6.22 -5.47
N VAL A 110 32.09 5.83 -4.23
CA VAL A 110 33.03 5.85 -3.10
C VAL A 110 34.30 5.03 -3.39
N LYS A 111 34.16 3.83 -3.96
CA LYS A 111 35.30 2.96 -4.30
C LYS A 111 36.14 3.48 -5.47
N GLY A 112 35.54 4.23 -6.40
CA GLY A 112 36.26 4.88 -7.48
C GLY A 112 37.21 5.96 -6.96
N TYR A 113 36.77 6.75 -6.00
CA TYR A 113 37.58 7.81 -5.38
C TYR A 113 38.80 7.28 -4.61
N ASP A 114 38.68 6.14 -3.92
CA ASP A 114 39.81 5.55 -3.17
C ASP A 114 40.85 4.86 -4.07
N ALA A 115 40.54 4.58 -5.34
CA ALA A 115 41.47 3.95 -6.28
C ALA A 115 42.39 4.96 -7.01
N ASP A 116 42.04 6.25 -6.97
CA ASP A 116 42.76 7.34 -7.63
C ASP A 116 43.55 8.25 -6.64
N ALA A 117 43.64 7.88 -5.35
CA ALA A 117 44.32 8.61 -4.28
C ALA A 117 45.65 7.98 -3.84
#